data_AF-A0A257QHC1-F1
#
_entry.id   AF-A0A257QHC1-F1
#
_cell.length_a   1.000
_cell.length_b   1.000
_cell.length_c   1.000
_cell.angle_alpha   90.00
_cell.angle_beta   90.00
_cell.angle_gamma   90.00
#
_symmetry.space_group_name_H-M   'P 1'
#
loop_
_entity.id
_entity.type
_entity.pdbx_description
1 polymer ?
#
loop_
_entity_poly.entity_id
_entity_poly.type
_entity_poly.pdbx_seq_one_letter_code
_entity_poly.pdbx_strand_id
1 'polypeptide(L)'
;LALSRAALQANLGEVSEHFCWPQGYFDADYVRIAQEEGFRYLYTTQAFGQNRPGTDPASIYRFAVRNTSGGSFGRRIQIAAHPIVGPLFNHWKRWQRGLRPRT
;
A
#
# COMPACT_ATOMS: atom_id res chain seq x y z
N LEU A 1 -6.24 -10.48 -14.61
CA LEU A 1 -4.91 -9.82 -14.57
C LEU A 1 -4.23 -9.87 -15.93
N ALA A 2 -4.14 -11.04 -16.57
CA ALA A 2 -3.67 -11.24 -17.93
C ALA A 2 -4.11 -10.16 -18.94
N LEU A 3 -5.41 -9.82 -19.01
CA LEU A 3 -5.90 -8.78 -19.93
C LEU A 3 -5.27 -7.40 -19.70
N SER A 4 -5.09 -7.00 -18.43
CA SER A 4 -4.41 -5.73 -18.11
C SER A 4 -2.94 -5.77 -18.49
N ARG A 5 -2.27 -6.92 -18.31
CA ARG A 5 -0.88 -7.10 -18.73
C ARG A 5 -0.75 -7.00 -20.24
N ALA A 6 -1.62 -7.68 -20.99
CA ALA A 6 -1.66 -7.60 -22.45
C ALA A 6 -1.90 -6.17 -22.94
N ALA A 7 -2.81 -5.44 -22.31
CA ALA A 7 -3.08 -4.04 -22.64
C ALA A 7 -1.85 -3.15 -22.36
N LEU A 8 -1.19 -3.29 -21.21
CA LEU A 8 0.01 -2.52 -20.89
C LEU A 8 1.16 -2.85 -21.86
N GLN A 9 1.38 -4.13 -22.16
CA GLN A 9 2.37 -4.56 -23.13
C GLN A 9 2.11 -3.98 -24.53
N ALA A 10 0.86 -4.01 -25.00
CA ALA A 10 0.50 -3.51 -26.32
C ALA A 10 0.61 -1.99 -26.45
N ASN A 11 0.30 -1.24 -25.39
CA ASN A 11 0.24 0.23 -25.44
C ASN A 11 1.52 0.92 -24.95
N LEU A 12 2.26 0.28 -24.04
CA LEU A 12 3.45 0.86 -23.41
C LEU A 12 4.74 0.08 -23.72
N GLY A 13 4.64 -1.10 -24.34
CA GLY A 13 5.79 -1.94 -24.68
C GLY A 13 6.37 -2.73 -23.51
N GLU A 14 5.81 -2.56 -22.30
CA GLU A 14 6.26 -3.25 -21.10
C GLU A 14 5.15 -3.42 -20.06
N VAL A 15 5.40 -4.30 -19.09
CA VAL A 15 4.54 -4.49 -17.92
C VAL A 15 5.44 -4.54 -16.69
N SER A 16 5.17 -3.67 -15.71
CA SER A 16 5.91 -3.69 -14.46
C SER A 16 5.50 -4.88 -13.56
N GLU A 17 6.37 -5.24 -12.61
CA GLU A 17 6.07 -6.22 -11.57
C GLU A 17 5.15 -5.66 -10.47
N HIS A 18 4.64 -4.43 -10.62
CA HIS A 18 3.87 -3.71 -9.60
C HIS A 18 2.37 -3.81 -9.84
N PHE A 19 1.63 -4.11 -8.78
CA PHE A 19 0.17 -4.20 -8.82
C PHE A 19 -0.47 -3.50 -7.62
N CYS A 20 -1.42 -2.60 -7.89
CA CYS A 20 -2.15 -1.88 -6.86
C CYS A 20 -3.59 -2.38 -6.79
N TRP A 21 -3.96 -2.93 -5.64
CA TRP A 21 -5.30 -3.49 -5.44
C TRP A 21 -6.40 -2.43 -5.65
N PRO A 22 -7.36 -2.66 -6.56
CA PRO A 22 -8.51 -1.79 -6.69
C PRO A 22 -9.35 -1.87 -5.41
N GLN A 23 -9.72 -0.71 -4.86
CA GLN A 23 -10.48 -0.58 -3.60
C GLN A 23 -9.86 -1.24 -2.36
N GLY A 24 -8.67 -1.85 -2.47
CA GLY A 24 -8.00 -2.52 -1.37
C GLY A 24 -8.60 -3.86 -0.95
N TYR A 25 -9.22 -4.60 -1.87
CA TYR A 25 -9.60 -5.99 -1.64
C TYR A 25 -8.48 -6.93 -2.11
N PHE A 26 -7.92 -7.75 -1.21
CA PHE A 26 -6.73 -8.59 -1.48
C PHE A 26 -6.67 -9.83 -0.57
N ASP A 27 -7.54 -10.81 -0.77
CA ASP A 27 -7.43 -12.07 -0.04
C ASP A 27 -6.24 -12.94 -0.52
N ALA A 28 -6.01 -14.05 0.17
CA ALA A 28 -4.87 -14.94 -0.10
C ALA A 28 -4.91 -15.55 -1.52
N ASP A 29 -6.11 -15.88 -2.03
CA ASP A 29 -6.26 -16.45 -3.37
C ASP A 29 -5.93 -15.42 -4.44
N TYR A 30 -6.36 -14.17 -4.25
CA TYR A 30 -6.04 -13.09 -5.16
C TYR A 30 -4.56 -12.72 -5.14
N VAL A 31 -3.92 -12.70 -3.97
CA VAL A 31 -2.47 -12.52 -3.85
C VAL A 31 -1.73 -13.60 -4.64
N ARG A 32 -2.13 -14.87 -4.47
CA ARG A 32 -1.54 -16.00 -5.21
C ARG A 32 -1.70 -15.83 -6.72
N ILE A 33 -2.91 -15.52 -7.21
CA ILE A 33 -3.16 -15.30 -8.65
C ILE A 33 -2.31 -14.14 -9.18
N ALA A 34 -2.14 -13.06 -8.42
CA ALA A 34 -1.30 -11.95 -8.84
C ALA A 34 0.17 -12.33 -8.98
N GLN A 35 0.69 -13.16 -8.06
CA GLN A 35 2.06 -13.66 -8.11
C GLN A 35 2.27 -14.65 -9.26
N GLU A 36 1.30 -15.54 -9.52
CA GLU A 36 1.32 -16.45 -10.68
C GLU A 36 1.36 -15.68 -12.02
N GLU A 37 0.75 -14.50 -12.06
CA GLU A 37 0.76 -13.58 -13.21
C GLU A 37 2.01 -12.69 -13.28
N GLY A 38 2.99 -12.89 -12.38
CA GLY A 38 4.28 -12.18 -12.37
C GLY A 38 4.26 -10.82 -11.68
N PHE A 39 3.25 -10.50 -10.87
CA PHE A 39 3.27 -9.31 -10.02
C PHE A 39 3.91 -9.61 -8.68
N ARG A 40 5.10 -9.03 -8.46
CA ARG A 40 5.90 -9.22 -7.25
C ARG A 40 5.56 -8.22 -6.16
N TYR A 41 5.26 -6.97 -6.53
CA TYR A 41 5.08 -5.85 -5.60
C TYR A 41 3.60 -5.47 -5.51
N LEU A 42 2.95 -5.79 -4.40
CA LEU A 42 1.50 -5.63 -4.23
C LEU A 42 1.17 -4.51 -3.24
N TYR A 43 0.51 -3.45 -3.71
CA TYR A 43 0.16 -2.29 -2.88
C TYR A 43 -1.22 -2.44 -2.23
N THR A 44 -1.23 -2.57 -0.91
CA THR A 44 -2.44 -2.77 -0.11
C THR A 44 -3.02 -1.45 0.38
N THR A 45 -4.18 -1.50 1.05
CA THR A 45 -4.77 -0.36 1.76
C THR A 45 -4.55 -0.44 3.28
N GLN A 46 -3.61 -1.28 3.73
CA GLN A 46 -3.25 -1.38 5.13
C GLN A 46 -2.57 -0.09 5.60
N ALA A 47 -3.33 0.73 6.34
CA ALA A 47 -2.95 2.11 6.66
C ALA A 47 -1.89 2.26 7.78
N PHE A 48 -1.68 1.21 8.58
CA PHE A 48 -0.90 1.27 9.83
C PHE A 48 0.31 0.33 9.85
N GLY A 49 1.07 0.29 8.75
CA GLY A 49 2.36 -0.38 8.70
C GLY A 49 3.47 0.52 8.18
N GLN A 50 4.64 -0.07 8.00
CA GLN A 50 5.83 0.62 7.52
C GLN A 50 6.61 -0.31 6.58
N ASN A 51 6.93 0.19 5.39
CA ASN A 51 7.79 -0.51 4.45
C ASN A 51 9.24 -0.32 4.87
N ARG A 52 10.03 -1.40 4.93
CA ARG A 52 11.46 -1.39 5.24
C ARG A 52 12.19 -2.40 4.36
N PRO A 53 13.52 -2.31 4.20
CA PRO A 53 14.28 -3.38 3.58
C PRO A 53 13.96 -4.74 4.24
N GLY A 54 13.66 -5.75 3.42
CA GLY A 54 13.29 -7.09 3.90
C GLY A 54 11.82 -7.29 4.27
N THR A 55 10.95 -6.28 4.20
CA THR A 55 9.50 -6.50 4.35
C THR A 55 8.91 -7.20 3.13
N ASP A 56 7.80 -7.91 3.34
CA ASP A 56 7.10 -8.65 2.30
C ASP A 56 6.67 -7.75 1.12
N PRO A 57 7.19 -7.96 -0.11
CA PRO A 57 6.79 -7.19 -1.28
C PRO A 57 5.35 -7.47 -1.70
N ALA A 58 4.74 -8.58 -1.28
CA ALA A 58 3.34 -8.89 -1.54
C ALA A 58 2.37 -8.16 -0.58
N SER A 59 2.87 -7.30 0.31
CA SER A 59 2.07 -6.55 1.27
C SER A 59 2.58 -5.13 1.51
N ILE A 60 2.82 -4.36 0.44
CA ILE A 60 3.30 -2.98 0.55
C ILE A 60 2.24 -2.09 1.19
N TYR A 61 2.60 -1.45 2.30
CA TYR A 61 1.74 -0.53 3.04
C TYR A 61 1.57 0.80 2.31
N ARG A 62 0.37 1.38 2.41
CA ARG A 62 0.06 2.73 1.92
C ARG A 62 -0.75 3.49 2.95
N PHE A 63 -0.55 4.81 3.02
CA PHE A 63 -1.43 5.70 3.76
C PHE A 63 -2.23 6.58 2.80
N ALA A 64 -3.53 6.72 3.05
CA ALA A 64 -4.38 7.60 2.26
C ALA A 64 -4.05 9.07 2.58
N VAL A 65 -3.88 9.86 1.53
CA VAL A 65 -3.68 11.31 1.60
C VAL A 65 -5.00 11.98 1.26
N ARG A 66 -5.49 12.85 2.15
CA ARG A 66 -6.64 13.70 1.88
C ARG A 66 -6.16 14.98 1.18
N ASN A 67 -7.09 15.75 0.62
CA ASN A 67 -6.77 17.11 0.18
C ASN A 67 -6.20 17.90 1.38
N THR A 68 -4.93 18.29 1.29
CA THR A 68 -4.15 18.86 2.39
C THR A 68 -2.99 19.69 1.85
N SER A 69 -2.37 20.51 2.69
CA SER A 69 -1.22 21.33 2.30
C SER A 69 0.04 20.51 2.10
N GLY A 70 0.95 21.01 1.26
CA GLY A 70 2.26 20.37 1.01
C GLY A 70 3.06 20.14 2.30
N GLY A 71 3.04 21.08 3.24
CA GLY A 71 3.70 20.91 4.55
C GLY A 71 3.11 19.76 5.38
N SER A 72 1.78 19.58 5.35
CA SER A 72 1.11 18.49 6.05
C SER A 72 1.45 17.13 5.43
N PHE A 73 1.49 17.06 4.10
CA PHE A 73 1.89 15.85 3.37
C PHE A 73 3.38 15.52 3.61
N GLY A 74 4.26 16.51 3.52
CA GLY A 74 5.70 16.35 3.76
C GLY A 74 6.00 15.83 5.17
N ARG A 75 5.34 16.39 6.21
CA ARG A 75 5.44 15.87 7.58
C ARG A 75 4.99 14.41 7.66
N ARG A 76 3.91 14.03 6.97
CA ARG A 76 3.44 12.63 6.96
C ARG A 76 4.45 11.69 6.33
N ILE A 77 5.13 12.11 5.26
CA ILE A 77 6.22 11.34 4.62
C ILE A 77 7.39 11.16 5.61
N GLN A 78 7.83 12.22 6.27
CA GLN A 78 8.93 12.15 7.24
C GLN A 78 8.61 11.18 8.40
N ILE A 79 7.40 11.25 8.94
CA ILE A 79 6.93 10.30 9.97
C ILE A 79 6.92 8.87 9.42
N ALA A 80 6.43 8.65 8.19
CA ALA A 80 6.37 7.32 7.59
C ALA A 80 7.76 6.71 7.32
N ALA A 81 8.76 7.54 7.02
CA ALA A 81 10.13 7.11 6.75
C ALA A 81 10.93 6.81 8.04
N HIS A 82 10.63 7.48 9.14
CA HIS A 82 11.43 7.37 10.36
C HIS A 82 11.24 5.99 11.05
N PRO A 83 12.32 5.24 11.37
CA PRO A 83 12.22 3.86 11.86
C PRO A 83 11.57 3.74 13.24
N ILE A 84 11.75 4.72 14.13
CA ILE A 84 11.15 4.70 15.48
C ILE A 84 9.82 5.47 15.53
N VAL A 85 9.79 6.71 15.04
CA VAL A 85 8.60 7.57 15.07
C VAL A 85 7.44 7.00 14.25
N GLY A 86 7.72 6.38 13.08
CA GLY A 86 6.68 5.81 12.21
C GLY A 86 5.82 4.75 12.89
N PRO A 87 6.41 3.68 13.47
CA PRO A 87 5.67 2.67 14.22
C PRO A 87 4.89 3.25 15.40
N LEU A 88 5.52 4.11 16.22
CA LEU A 88 4.84 4.75 17.36
C LEU A 88 3.62 5.56 16.91
N PHE A 89 3.78 6.36 15.85
CA PHE A 89 2.69 7.11 15.25
C PHE A 89 1.57 6.19 14.75
N ASN A 90 1.91 5.10 14.06
CA ASN A 90 0.94 4.14 13.55
C ASN A 90 0.17 3.43 14.68
N HIS A 91 0.85 3.04 15.76
CA HIS A 91 0.20 2.46 16.95
C HIS A 91 -0.78 3.44 17.58
N TRP A 92 -0.35 4.68 17.79
CA TRP A 92 -1.22 5.75 18.31
C TRP A 92 -2.43 6.00 17.41
N LYS A 93 -2.23 6.11 16.09
CA LYS A 93 -3.35 6.29 15.13
C LYS A 93 -4.32 5.11 15.12
N ARG A 94 -3.82 3.87 15.24
CA ARG A 94 -4.64 2.66 15.32
C ARG A 94 -5.48 2.66 16.60
N TRP A 95 -4.87 3.00 17.74
CA TRP A 95 -5.58 3.15 19.01
C TRP A 95 -6.67 4.22 18.91
N GLN A 96 -6.36 5.42 18.40
CA GLN A 96 -7.34 6.48 18.18
C GLN A 96 -8.52 6.05 17.31
N ARG A 97 -8.28 5.23 16.27
CA ARG A 97 -9.34 4.72 15.40
C ARG A 97 -10.26 3.75 16.16
N GLY A 98 -9.72 2.94 17.07
CA GLY A 98 -10.48 2.01 17.90
C GLY A 98 -11.42 2.70 18.89
N LEU A 99 -11.10 3.93 19.29
CA LEU A 99 -11.94 4.73 20.20
C LEU A 99 -13.16 5.37 19.53
N ARG A 100 -13.26 5.33 18.19
CA ARG A 100 -14.37 5.99 17.49
C ARG A 100 -15.66 5.19 17.69
N PRO A 101 -16.78 5.85 18.04
CA PRO A 101 -18.06 5.17 18.16
C PRO A 101 -18.42 4.51 16.82
N ARG A 102 -18.87 3.26 16.89
CA ARG A 102 -19.39 2.53 15.74
C ARG A 102 -20.83 2.99 15.54
N THR A 103 -21.03 3.94 14.63
CA THR A 103 -22.35 4.28 14.07
C THR A 103 -22.84 3.14 13.18
#